data_AF-A0A3D3GW79-F1
#
_entry.id   AF-A0A3D3GW79-F1
#
_cell.length_a   1.000
_cell.length_b   1.000
_cell.length_c   1.000
_cell.angle_alpha   90.00
_cell.angle_beta   90.00
_cell.angle_gamma   90.00
#
_symmetry.space_group_name_H-M   'P 1'
#
loop_
_entity.id
_entity.type
_entity.pdbx_description
1 polymer ?
#
loop_
_entity_poly.entity_id
_entity_poly.type
_entity_poly.pdbx_seq_one_letter_code
_entity_poly.pdbx_strand_id
1 'polypeptide(L)' 'MIEIIALDRPGLLSNIAQVFQQERINIHSAKITTFGEKADDVFTISSAENDALTVQEQEALALRLKEEID' A
#
# COMPACT_ATOMS: atom_id res chain seq x y z
N MET A 1 2.30 9.38 -2.17
CA MET A 1 0.95 8.81 -2.35
C MET A 1 1.11 7.56 -3.19
N ILE A 2 0.40 6.49 -2.86
CA ILE A 2 0.37 5.24 -3.63
C ILE A 2 -1.08 4.84 -3.87
N GLU A 3 -1.36 4.31 -5.06
CA GLU A 3 -2.66 3.80 -5.48
C GLU A 3 -2.51 2.30 -5.74
N ILE A 4 -3.41 1.50 -5.17
CA ILE A 4 -3.41 0.04 -5.27
C ILE A 4 -4.75 -0.37 -5.87
N ILE A 5 -4.71 -1.02 -7.02
CA ILE A 5 -5.87 -1.56 -7.71
C ILE A 5 -5.73 -3.08 -7.75
N ALA A 6 -6.62 -3.79 -7.08
CA ALA A 6 -6.58 -5.25 -6.97
C ALA A 6 -7.99 -5.85 -6.91
N LEU A 7 -8.11 -7.17 -7.08
CA LEU A 7 -9.37 -7.86 -6.79
C LEU A 7 -9.64 -7.82 -5.29
N ASP A 8 -10.83 -7.36 -4.91
CA ASP A 8 -11.24 -7.31 -3.51
C ASP A 8 -11.50 -8.74 -3.02
N ARG A 9 -10.69 -9.15 -2.05
CA ARG A 9 -10.72 -10.48 -1.45
C ARG A 9 -10.48 -10.37 0.05
N PRO A 10 -11.08 -11.26 0.88
CA PRO A 10 -10.81 -11.28 2.31
C PRO A 10 -9.30 -11.30 2.58
N GLY A 11 -8.83 -10.36 3.40
CA GLY A 11 -7.42 -10.23 3.75
C GLY A 11 -6.60 -9.26 2.88
N LEU A 12 -7.14 -8.72 1.78
CA LEU A 12 -6.40 -7.79 0.92
C LEU A 12 -5.83 -6.60 1.71
N LEU A 13 -6.68 -5.88 2.45
CA LEU A 13 -6.23 -4.71 3.21
C LEU A 13 -5.27 -5.08 4.35
N SER A 14 -5.44 -6.24 4.98
CA SER A 14 -4.50 -6.71 6.01
C SER A 14 -3.13 -7.05 5.43
N ASN A 15 -3.09 -7.63 4.22
CA ASN A 15 -1.85 -7.93 3.51
C ASN A 15 -1.11 -6.63 3.15
N ILE A 16 -1.83 -5.64 2.60
CA ILE A 16 -1.28 -4.31 2.31
C ILE A 16 -0.71 -3.66 3.59
N ALA A 17 -1.49 -3.67 4.67
CA ALA A 17 -1.06 -3.10 5.95
C ALA A 17 0.16 -3.83 6.54
N GLN A 18 0.26 -5.15 6.36
CA GLN A 18 1.40 -5.93 6.79
C GLN A 18 2.67 -5.54 6.03
N VAL A 19 2.60 -5.35 4.71
CA VAL A 19 3.74 -4.86 3.92
C VAL A 19 4.17 -3.48 4.40
N PHE A 20 3.24 -2.55 4.58
CA PHE A 20 3.56 -1.22 5.13
C PHE A 20 4.22 -1.30 6.51
N GLN A 21 3.77 -2.19 7.39
CA GLN A 21 4.39 -2.40 8.69
C GLN A 21 5.82 -2.96 8.57
N GLN A 22 6.04 -3.95 7.71
CA GLN A 22 7.36 -4.58 7.49
C GLN A 22 8.38 -3.58 6.93
N GLU A 23 7.94 -2.74 6.00
CA GLU A 23 8.75 -1.68 5.37
C GLU A 23 8.83 -0.40 6.21
N ARG A 24 8.25 -0.39 7.43
CA ARG A 24 8.24 0.75 8.36
C ARG A 24 7.66 2.03 7.74
N ILE A 25 6.60 1.86 6.96
CA ILE A 25 5.88 2.95 6.30
C ILE A 25 4.87 3.55 7.27
N ASN A 26 4.89 4.87 7.40
CA ASN A 26 3.86 5.59 8.12
C ASN A 26 2.69 5.89 7.16
N ILE A 27 1.47 5.62 7.60
CA ILE A 27 0.24 5.96 6.85
C ILE A 27 -0.37 7.19 7.51
N HIS A 28 -0.50 8.27 6.74
CA HIS A 28 -1.14 9.51 7.20
C HIS A 28 -2.64 9.51 6.92
N SER A 29 -3.05 8.94 5.79
CA SER A 29 -4.44 8.78 5.41
C SER A 29 -4.60 7.63 4.42
N ALA A 30 -5.78 7.05 4.41
CA ALA A 30 -6.18 6.05 3.44
C ALA A 30 -7.60 6.35 2.97
N LYS A 31 -7.82 6.24 1.66
CA LYS A 31 -9.15 6.21 1.06
C LYS A 31 -9.32 4.84 0.43
N ILE A 32 -10.25 4.07 0.99
CA ILE A 32 -10.53 2.69 0.57
C ILE A 32 -11.84 2.71 -0.20
N THR A 33 -11.82 2.22 -1.45
CA THR A 33 -13.01 2.23 -2.31
C THR A 33 -13.13 0.90 -3.04
N THR A 34 -14.30 0.27 -2.97
CA THR A 34 -14.58 -0.95 -3.75
C THR A 34 -15.57 -0.63 -4.87
N PHE A 35 -15.23 -0.99 -6.11
CA PHE A 35 -16.11 -0.94 -7.26
C PHE A 35 -16.31 -2.35 -7.84
N GLY A 36 -17.48 -2.92 -7.56
CA GLY A 36 -17.76 -4.31 -7.94
C GLY A 36 -16.85 -5.27 -7.19
N GLU A 37 -15.99 -5.97 -7.92
CA GLU A 37 -15.01 -6.92 -7.39
C GLU A 37 -13.59 -6.35 -7.26
N LYS A 38 -13.40 -5.05 -7.54
CA LYS A 38 -12.08 -4.40 -7.48
C LYS A 38 -12.01 -3.40 -6.33
N ALA A 39 -10.94 -3.48 -5.56
CA ALA A 39 -10.53 -2.43 -4.64
C ALA A 39 -9.66 -1.41 -5.37
N ASP A 40 -9.87 -0.14 -5.06
CA ASP A 40 -9.15 1.04 -5.51
C ASP A 40 -8.79 1.88 -4.27
N ASP A 41 -7.63 1.57 -3.72
CA ASP A 41 -7.17 2.07 -2.43
C ASP A 41 -6.03 3.08 -2.62
N VAL A 42 -6.22 4.28 -2.06
CA VAL A 42 -5.24 5.36 -2.14
C VAL A 42 -4.70 5.65 -0.74
N PHE A 43 -3.38 5.55 -0.58
CA PHE A 43 -2.69 5.81 0.68
C PHE A 43 -1.74 7.01 0.57
N THR A 44 -1.82 7.90 1.55
CA THR A 44 -0.81 8.94 1.77
C THR A 44 0.19 8.42 2.80
N ILE A 45 1.43 8.23 2.37
CA ILE A 45 2.47 7.55 3.14
C ILE A 45 3.78 8.33 3.18
N SER A 46 4.60 8.04 4.18
CA SER A 46 5.98 8.50 4.32
C SER A 46 6.89 7.38 4.82
N SER A 47 8.19 7.60 4.78
CA SER A 47 9.16 6.76 5.49
C SER A 47 8.94 6.85 7.00
N ALA A 48 9.65 5.99 7.76
CA ALA A 48 9.64 5.99 9.22
C ALA A 48 10.00 7.36 9.83
N GLU A 49 10.86 8.13 9.14
CA GLU A 49 11.32 9.45 9.56
C GLU A 49 10.35 10.58 9.18
N ASN A 50 9.18 10.26 8.61
CA ASN A 50 8.19 11.20 8.06
C ASN A 50 8.64 11.97 6.82
N ASP A 51 9.66 11.47 6.11
CA ASP A 51 10.09 12.01 4.82
C ASP A 51 9.34 11.35 3.67
N ALA A 52 9.31 12.03 2.52
CA ALA A 52 8.88 11.41 1.28
C ALA A 52 9.82 10.24 0.92
N LEU A 53 9.25 9.11 0.50
CA LEU A 53 10.03 7.98 0.03
C LEU A 53 10.90 8.37 -1.17
N THR A 54 12.14 7.92 -1.15
CA THR A 54 13.03 7.95 -2.32
C THR A 54 12.49 7.08 -3.45
N VAL A 55 13.00 7.27 -4.67
CA VAL A 55 12.60 6.46 -5.83
C VAL A 55 12.86 4.97 -5.58
N GLN A 56 13.99 4.65 -4.95
CA GLN A 56 14.41 3.29 -4.64
C GLN A 56 13.47 2.63 -3.61
N GLU A 57 13.06 3.36 -2.57
CA GLU A 57 12.11 2.83 -1.59
C GLU A 57 10.71 2.65 -2.19
N GLN A 58 10.29 3.55 -3.10
CA GLN A 58 9.02 3.40 -3.82
C GLN A 58 9.03 2.15 -4.71
N GLU A 59 10.11 1.92 -5.44
CA GLU A 59 10.27 0.73 -6.30
C GLU A 59 10.28 -0.56 -5.47
N ALA A 60 11.02 -0.59 -4.36
CA ALA A 60 11.07 -1.73 -3.45
C ALA A 60 9.70 -2.03 -2.84
N LEU A 61 9.00 -1.00 -2.35
CA LEU A 61 7.66 -1.13 -1.79
C LEU A 61 6.65 -1.64 -2.84
N ALA A 62 6.70 -1.10 -4.05
CA ALA A 62 5.82 -1.53 -5.15
C ALA A 62 6.07 -2.99 -5.53
N LEU A 63 7.32 -3.46 -5.54
CA LEU A 63 7.64 -4.86 -5.78
C LEU A 63 7.07 -5.75 -4.67
N ARG A 64 7.28 -5.37 -3.41
CA ARG A 64 6.82 -6.15 -2.25
C ARG A 64 5.31 -6.24 -2.19
N LEU A 65 4.60 -5.15 -2.48
CA LEU A 65 3.14 -5.15 -2.57
C LEU A 65 2.64 -6.11 -3.63
N LYS A 66 3.24 -6.10 -4.84
CA LYS A 66 2.86 -7.04 -5.91
C LYS A 66 3.03 -8.49 -5.49
N GLU A 67 4.16 -8.84 -4.87
CA GLU A 67 4.41 -10.21 -4.38
C GLU A 67 3.40 -10.69 -3.33
N GLU A 68 2.84 -9.79 -2.53
CA GLU A 68 1.93 -10.13 -1.44
C GLU A 68 0.45 -10.12 -1.86
N ILE A 69 0.08 -9.32 -2.87
CA ILE A 69 -1.31 -9.12 -3.28
C ILE A 69 -1.70 -9.77 -4.62
N ASP A 70 -0.75 -10.23 -5.43
CA ASP A 70 -1.03 -11.14 -6.55
C ASP A 70 -1.51 -12.50 -6.00
#